data_AF-A0A349YHU4-F1
#
_entry.id   AF-A0A349YHU4-F1
#
_cell.length_a   1.000
_cell.length_b   1.000
_cell.length_c   1.000
_cell.angle_alpha   90.00
_cell.angle_beta   90.00
_cell.angle_gamma   90.00
#
_symmetry.space_group_name_H-M   'P 1'
#
loop_
_entity.id
_entity.type
_entity.pdbx_description
1 polymer ?
#
loop_
_entity_poly.entity_id
_entity_poly.type
_entity_poly.pdbx_seq_one_letter_code
_entity_poly.pdbx_strand_id
1 'polypeptide(L)'
;MLNDSKYKFEPKKNGEIRLLAMDIATQGGSKNDATCFVVMQLIPTTNNQYIRNVVYVTTLDGGHTFDQALKARRLFDDFECDYIIVDTNGVGIGVYDNLVIEQVDDDRNVVYPAWTCINDKGMAERCKEPDAPEIIYSVKATAKFNSEAAVYLRDCIKRGKLRLLINEVDATDTLNRSKAYQNLLVEEQVLFQEPFYQTTAMINEMINLDYTQTDGKIKVTEASGMRKDRYSAISYANHIANELERDMRNIEDEYGFSTFIN
;
A
#
# COMPACT_ATOMS: atom_id res chain seq x y z
N MET A 1 -3.55 -10.09 -16.65
CA MET A 1 -4.83 -9.40 -16.93
C MET A 1 -5.83 -10.36 -17.55
N LEU A 2 -7.12 -10.14 -17.32
CA LEU A 2 -8.17 -10.91 -17.99
C LEU A 2 -8.17 -10.56 -19.49
N ASN A 3 -8.20 -11.57 -20.37
CA ASN A 3 -8.25 -11.35 -21.83
C ASN A 3 -9.68 -10.97 -22.27
N ASP A 4 -10.19 -9.86 -21.76
CA ASP A 4 -11.50 -9.30 -22.06
C ASP A 4 -11.35 -7.80 -22.32
N SER A 5 -11.77 -7.36 -23.52
CA SER A 5 -11.66 -5.97 -23.95
C SER A 5 -12.32 -4.94 -23.03
N LYS A 6 -13.23 -5.37 -22.14
CA LYS A 6 -13.89 -4.53 -21.14
C LYS A 6 -13.06 -4.31 -19.88
N TYR A 7 -12.10 -5.19 -19.62
CA TYR A 7 -11.28 -5.19 -18.41
C TYR A 7 -9.83 -4.98 -18.81
N LYS A 8 -9.50 -3.73 -19.14
CA LYS A 8 -8.15 -3.29 -19.49
C LYS A 8 -7.50 -2.60 -18.30
N PHE A 9 -6.19 -2.74 -18.22
CA PHE A 9 -5.37 -1.92 -17.34
C PHE A 9 -5.37 -0.50 -17.87
N GLU A 10 -5.77 0.43 -17.01
CA GLU A 10 -5.85 1.84 -17.37
C GLU A 10 -4.48 2.49 -17.19
N PRO A 11 -3.96 3.19 -18.22
CA PRO A 11 -2.71 3.91 -18.10
C PRO A 11 -2.84 5.02 -17.06
N LYS A 12 -1.72 5.40 -16.43
CA LYS A 12 -1.69 6.47 -15.44
C LYS A 12 -2.19 7.79 -16.02
N LYS A 13 -3.05 8.47 -15.26
CA LYS A 13 -3.50 9.83 -15.58
C LYS A 13 -2.39 10.83 -15.28
N ASN A 14 -2.48 12.01 -15.88
CA ASN A 14 -1.51 13.07 -15.61
C ASN A 14 -1.51 13.44 -14.11
N GLY A 15 -0.33 13.45 -13.49
CA GLY A 15 -0.15 13.71 -12.06
C GLY A 15 -0.65 12.60 -11.13
N GLU A 16 -1.06 11.44 -11.66
CA GLU A 16 -1.41 10.27 -10.85
C GLU A 16 -0.17 9.66 -10.20
N ILE A 17 -0.27 9.42 -8.89
CA ILE A 17 0.73 8.68 -8.11
C ILE A 17 0.12 7.35 -7.66
N ARG A 18 0.88 6.26 -7.67
CA ARG A 18 0.48 4.95 -7.17
C ARG A 18 1.43 4.51 -6.05
N LEU A 19 0.85 4.17 -4.92
CA LEU A 19 1.56 3.75 -3.71
C LEU A 19 1.35 2.25 -3.49
N LEU A 20 2.41 1.52 -3.17
CA LEU A 20 2.35 0.16 -2.64
C LEU A 20 2.70 0.18 -1.15
N ALA A 21 1.75 -0.06 -0.26
CA ALA A 21 2.02 -0.18 1.17
C ALA A 21 1.96 -1.64 1.63
N MET A 22 2.78 -1.98 2.62
CA MET A 22 2.80 -3.31 3.23
C MET A 22 2.79 -3.25 4.76
N ASP A 23 2.06 -4.18 5.37
CA ASP A 23 2.23 -4.55 6.78
C ASP A 23 2.79 -5.97 6.85
N ILE A 24 3.94 -6.12 7.48
CA ILE A 24 4.78 -7.33 7.37
C ILE A 24 4.57 -8.22 8.58
N ALA A 25 4.32 -9.50 8.30
CA ALA A 25 4.25 -10.56 9.30
C ALA A 25 5.34 -11.61 9.05
N THR A 26 6.05 -12.02 10.11
CA THR A 26 7.00 -13.16 10.05
C THR A 26 6.39 -14.41 10.65
N GLN A 27 6.79 -15.59 10.17
CA GLN A 27 6.44 -16.85 10.84
C GLN A 27 7.00 -16.88 12.26
N GLY A 28 6.12 -17.00 13.26
CA GLY A 28 6.53 -17.09 14.65
C GLY A 28 5.41 -17.24 15.68
N GLY A 29 4.14 -17.02 15.30
CA GLY A 29 2.98 -17.19 16.17
C GLY A 29 2.15 -18.44 15.86
N SER A 30 1.34 -18.89 16.82
CA SER A 30 0.33 -19.96 16.65
C SER A 30 -0.89 -19.52 15.82
N LYS A 31 -0.85 -18.32 15.23
CA LYS A 31 -1.86 -17.75 14.35
C LYS A 31 -1.18 -17.46 13.02
N ASN A 32 -1.85 -17.79 11.92
CA ASN A 32 -1.37 -17.52 10.56
C ASN A 32 -1.42 -16.02 10.29
N ASP A 33 -0.40 -15.29 10.77
CA ASP A 33 -0.19 -13.89 10.43
C ASP A 33 0.30 -13.81 8.98
N ALA A 34 -0.23 -12.84 8.23
CA ALA A 34 0.03 -12.71 6.81
C ALA A 34 0.48 -11.29 6.51
N THR A 35 1.50 -11.16 5.65
CA THR A 35 1.90 -9.86 5.12
C THR A 35 0.78 -9.34 4.22
N CYS A 36 0.29 -8.13 4.50
CA CYS A 36 -0.72 -7.47 3.67
C CYS A 36 -0.05 -6.50 2.71
N PHE A 37 -0.55 -6.44 1.47
CA PHE A 37 -0.15 -5.48 0.44
C PHE A 37 -1.38 -4.69 -0.02
N VAL A 38 -1.27 -3.36 -0.08
CA VAL A 38 -2.31 -2.46 -0.57
C VAL A 38 -1.72 -1.56 -1.65
N VAL A 39 -2.34 -1.58 -2.83
CA VAL A 39 -2.04 -0.61 -3.90
C VAL A 39 -3.08 0.50 -3.86
N MET A 40 -2.61 1.74 -3.68
CA MET A 40 -3.43 2.94 -3.60
C MET A 40 -3.07 3.91 -4.72
N GLN A 41 -4.05 4.22 -5.58
CA GLN A 41 -3.96 5.25 -6.60
C GLN A 41 -4.37 6.60 -6.01
N LEU A 42 -3.56 7.62 -6.25
CA LEU A 42 -3.78 9.01 -5.86
C LEU A 42 -4.06 9.84 -7.12
N ILE A 43 -5.30 10.31 -7.25
CA ILE A 43 -5.71 11.19 -8.36
C ILE A 43 -5.72 12.63 -7.85
N PRO A 44 -4.89 13.53 -8.40
CA PRO A 44 -4.82 14.91 -7.95
C PRO A 44 -6.15 15.63 -8.20
N THR A 45 -6.49 16.52 -7.28
CA THR A 45 -7.63 17.42 -7.37
C THR A 45 -7.15 18.85 -7.44
N THR A 46 -8.02 19.77 -7.84
CA THR A 46 -7.71 21.20 -7.95
C THR A 46 -7.32 21.87 -6.63
N ASN A 47 -7.52 21.22 -5.49
CA ASN A 47 -7.30 21.78 -4.15
C ASN A 47 -6.01 21.24 -3.50
N ASN A 48 -5.04 20.78 -4.28
CA ASN A 48 -3.78 20.17 -3.80
C ASN A 48 -4.03 19.04 -2.79
N GLN A 49 -4.99 18.20 -3.17
CA GLN A 49 -5.44 17.02 -2.44
C GLN A 49 -5.61 15.87 -3.42
N TYR A 50 -5.64 14.63 -2.90
CA TYR A 50 -5.90 13.44 -3.69
C TYR A 50 -7.27 12.83 -3.39
N ILE A 51 -7.93 12.36 -4.45
CA ILE A 51 -8.86 11.23 -4.32
C ILE A 51 -8.01 9.96 -4.27
N ARG A 52 -8.28 9.10 -3.29
CA ARG A 52 -7.47 7.92 -2.99
C ARG A 52 -8.27 6.67 -3.29
N ASN A 53 -7.89 5.94 -4.32
CA ASN A 53 -8.57 4.71 -4.71
C ASN A 53 -7.70 3.52 -4.31
N VAL A 54 -8.21 2.64 -3.44
CA VAL A 54 -7.62 1.32 -3.27
C VAL A 54 -7.94 0.52 -4.53
N VAL A 55 -6.92 0.12 -5.28
CA VAL A 55 -7.09 -0.57 -6.57
C VAL A 55 -6.75 -2.04 -6.49
N TYR A 56 -5.98 -2.46 -5.48
CA TYR A 56 -5.63 -3.85 -5.26
C TYR A 56 -5.28 -4.10 -3.80
N VAL A 57 -5.67 -5.27 -3.28
CA VAL A 57 -5.31 -5.75 -1.95
C VAL A 57 -5.00 -7.24 -2.07
N THR A 58 -3.90 -7.70 -1.49
CA THR A 58 -3.57 -9.14 -1.42
C THR A 58 -2.85 -9.43 -0.12
N THR A 59 -2.78 -10.70 0.24
CA THR A 59 -1.95 -11.16 1.36
C THR A 59 -0.94 -12.18 0.90
N LEU A 60 0.14 -12.33 1.65
CA LEU A 60 1.04 -13.47 1.57
C LEU A 60 1.15 -14.03 2.97
N ASP A 61 0.74 -15.29 3.14
CA ASP A 61 0.90 -15.97 4.43
C ASP A 61 2.36 -15.85 4.88
N GLY A 62 2.57 -15.68 6.19
CA GLY A 62 3.89 -15.45 6.76
C GLY A 62 4.93 -16.40 6.17
N GLY A 63 6.10 -15.87 5.82
CA GLY A 63 7.11 -16.58 5.04
C GLY A 63 8.47 -15.90 5.11
N HIS A 64 9.37 -16.26 4.20
CA HIS A 64 10.70 -15.65 4.15
C HIS A 64 10.59 -14.20 3.68
N THR A 65 11.44 -13.33 4.24
CA THR A 65 11.45 -11.91 3.88
C THR A 65 11.79 -11.67 2.41
N PHE A 66 12.52 -12.61 1.78
CA PHE A 66 12.77 -12.62 0.34
C PHE A 66 11.48 -12.75 -0.46
N ASP A 67 10.61 -13.72 -0.13
CA ASP A 67 9.35 -13.95 -0.87
C ASP A 67 8.41 -12.74 -0.75
N GLN A 68 8.39 -12.11 0.43
CA GLN A 68 7.63 -10.89 0.68
C GLN A 68 8.15 -9.72 -0.16
N ALA A 69 9.48 -9.56 -0.23
CA ALA A 69 10.11 -8.53 -1.04
C ALA A 69 9.88 -8.78 -2.54
N LEU A 70 10.02 -10.04 -3.00
CA LEU A 70 9.80 -10.42 -4.39
C LEU A 70 8.35 -10.20 -4.81
N LYS A 71 7.37 -10.55 -3.97
CA LYS A 71 5.96 -10.23 -4.22
C LYS A 71 5.74 -8.71 -4.31
N ALA A 72 6.40 -7.93 -3.46
CA ALA A 72 6.33 -6.47 -3.54
C ALA A 72 6.89 -5.93 -4.86
N ARG A 73 8.03 -6.44 -5.33
CA ARG A 73 8.61 -6.07 -6.64
C ARG A 73 7.65 -6.34 -7.78
N ARG A 74 7.08 -7.55 -7.81
CA ARG A 74 6.08 -7.95 -8.81
C ARG A 74 4.88 -7.01 -8.83
N LEU A 75 4.31 -6.71 -7.65
CA LEU A 75 3.16 -5.80 -7.54
C LEU A 75 3.52 -4.36 -7.91
N PHE A 76 4.71 -3.90 -7.54
CA PHE A 76 5.17 -2.55 -7.85
C PHE A 76 5.21 -2.32 -9.37
N ASP A 77 5.82 -3.26 -10.10
CA ASP A 77 5.94 -3.19 -11.55
C ASP A 77 4.58 -3.43 -12.24
N ASP A 78 3.82 -4.45 -11.82
CA ASP A 78 2.51 -4.78 -12.42
C ASP A 78 1.50 -3.64 -12.32
N PHE A 79 1.57 -2.85 -11.25
CA PHE A 79 0.69 -1.71 -11.03
C PHE A 79 1.33 -0.37 -11.37
N GLU A 80 2.54 -0.33 -11.91
CA GLU A 80 3.28 0.92 -12.23
C GLU A 80 3.30 1.90 -11.04
N CYS A 81 3.62 1.35 -9.86
CA CYS A 81 3.75 2.12 -8.63
C CYS A 81 4.90 3.13 -8.73
N ASP A 82 4.79 4.25 -8.02
CA ASP A 82 5.86 5.26 -7.91
C ASP A 82 6.65 5.06 -6.62
N TYR A 83 5.97 4.68 -5.55
CA TYR A 83 6.55 4.58 -4.21
C TYR A 83 6.07 3.34 -3.47
N ILE A 84 6.94 2.79 -2.63
CA ILE A 84 6.64 1.68 -1.74
C ILE A 84 6.79 2.12 -0.29
N ILE A 85 5.88 1.69 0.59
CA ILE A 85 5.86 2.04 2.00
C ILE A 85 6.09 0.79 2.82
N VAL A 86 7.17 0.78 3.60
CA VAL A 86 7.62 -0.36 4.40
C VAL A 86 7.76 0.07 5.86
N ASP A 87 7.08 -0.63 6.77
CA ASP A 87 7.42 -0.51 8.20
C ASP A 87 8.74 -1.22 8.44
N THR A 88 9.77 -0.42 8.66
CA THR A 88 11.13 -0.91 8.88
C THR A 88 11.44 -1.05 10.37
N ASN A 89 10.43 -0.89 11.23
CA ASN A 89 10.55 -1.22 12.63
C ASN A 89 10.31 -2.73 12.84
N GLY A 90 11.11 -3.36 13.72
CA GLY A 90 10.96 -4.78 14.01
C GLY A 90 11.20 -5.67 12.78
N VAL A 91 10.21 -6.47 12.42
CA VAL A 91 10.36 -7.56 11.44
C VAL A 91 10.53 -7.09 9.99
N GLY A 92 9.99 -5.93 9.64
CA GLY A 92 10.02 -5.45 8.26
C GLY A 92 11.39 -4.97 7.77
N ILE A 93 12.37 -4.83 8.68
CA ILE A 93 13.76 -4.55 8.30
C ILE A 93 14.34 -5.61 7.38
N GLY A 94 13.96 -6.89 7.56
CA GLY A 94 14.44 -7.97 6.71
C GLY A 94 13.90 -7.89 5.29
N VAL A 95 12.65 -7.44 5.11
CA VAL A 95 12.09 -7.20 3.77
C VAL A 95 12.76 -6.00 3.13
N TYR A 96 12.95 -4.92 3.89
CA TYR A 96 13.69 -3.74 3.44
C TYR A 96 15.10 -4.10 2.93
N ASP A 97 15.85 -4.91 3.69
CA ASP A 97 17.20 -5.35 3.32
C ASP A 97 17.24 -6.13 1.99
N ASN A 98 16.18 -6.85 1.66
CA ASN A 98 16.06 -7.49 0.36
C ASN A 98 15.76 -6.44 -0.73
N LEU A 99 14.93 -5.43 -0.48
CA LEU A 99 14.55 -4.41 -1.48
C LEU A 99 15.70 -3.46 -1.87
N VAL A 100 16.72 -3.33 -1.01
CA VAL A 100 17.90 -2.47 -1.26
C VAL A 100 19.07 -3.19 -1.93
N ILE A 101 18.86 -4.43 -2.38
CA ILE A 101 19.78 -5.20 -3.20
C ILE A 101 19.07 -5.66 -4.49
N GLU A 102 19.86 -6.08 -5.47
CA GLU A 102 19.32 -6.71 -6.67
C GLU A 102 18.56 -8.01 -6.31
N GLN A 103 17.39 -8.21 -6.91
CA GLN A 103 16.59 -9.43 -6.75
C GLN A 103 16.34 -10.10 -8.09
N VAL A 104 16.51 -11.42 -8.12
CA VAL A 104 16.21 -12.24 -9.29
C VAL A 104 14.83 -12.87 -9.14
N ASP A 105 14.00 -12.71 -10.17
CA ASP A 105 12.69 -13.31 -10.31
C ASP A 105 12.74 -14.37 -11.41
N ASP A 106 13.05 -15.61 -11.03
CA ASP A 106 13.21 -16.71 -11.98
C ASP A 106 11.91 -17.01 -12.74
N ASP A 107 10.75 -16.88 -12.08
CA ASP A 107 9.44 -17.14 -12.71
C ASP A 107 9.11 -16.14 -13.81
N ARG A 108 9.50 -14.88 -13.63
CA ARG A 108 9.30 -13.81 -14.63
C ARG A 108 10.50 -13.62 -15.55
N ASN A 109 11.63 -14.27 -15.25
CA ASN A 109 12.92 -14.05 -15.89
C ASN A 109 13.30 -12.55 -15.91
N VAL A 110 13.15 -11.90 -14.75
CA VAL A 110 13.41 -10.47 -14.55
C VAL A 110 14.43 -10.29 -13.43
N VAL A 111 15.30 -9.30 -13.57
CA VAL A 111 16.20 -8.85 -12.52
C VAL A 111 15.75 -7.45 -12.09
N TYR A 112 15.38 -7.35 -10.82
CA TYR A 112 14.89 -6.13 -10.21
C TYR A 112 16.07 -5.34 -9.59
N PRO A 113 16.33 -4.09 -10.00
CA PRO A 113 17.42 -3.30 -9.44
C PRO A 113 17.13 -2.91 -7.98
N ALA A 114 18.19 -2.70 -7.19
CA ALA A 114 18.08 -2.16 -5.84
C ALA A 114 17.34 -0.82 -5.81
N TRP A 115 16.64 -0.56 -4.70
CA TRP A 115 16.04 0.75 -4.39
C TRP A 115 16.68 1.33 -3.13
N THR A 116 16.48 2.63 -2.89
CA THR A 116 16.89 3.26 -1.63
C THR A 116 15.76 4.04 -0.95
N CYS A 117 16.02 4.47 0.29
CA CYS A 117 15.05 5.15 1.15
C CYS A 117 14.99 6.66 0.86
N ILE A 118 13.77 7.20 0.77
CA ILE A 118 13.49 8.61 0.54
C ILE A 118 13.64 9.43 1.84
N ASN A 119 13.11 8.90 2.95
CA ASN A 119 12.78 9.72 4.13
C ASN A 119 13.59 9.38 5.40
N ASP A 120 14.49 8.39 5.33
CA ASP A 120 15.36 8.01 6.45
C ASP A 120 16.79 7.75 5.95
N LYS A 121 17.71 8.65 6.28
CA LYS A 121 19.12 8.58 5.86
C LYS A 121 19.82 7.30 6.36
N GLY A 122 19.52 6.88 7.60
CA GLY A 122 20.13 5.67 8.16
C GLY A 122 19.61 4.40 7.47
N MET A 123 18.38 4.43 6.95
CA MET A 123 17.89 3.36 6.07
C MET A 123 18.54 3.46 4.69
N ALA A 124 18.64 4.65 4.10
CA ALA A 124 19.26 4.86 2.79
C ALA A 124 20.73 4.35 2.75
N GLU A 125 21.49 4.54 3.83
CA GLU A 125 22.87 4.05 3.98
C GLU A 125 23.00 2.51 3.92
N ARG A 126 21.90 1.76 4.04
CA ARG A 126 21.90 0.30 3.89
C ARG A 126 21.97 -0.12 2.42
N CYS A 127 21.52 0.73 1.51
CA CYS A 127 21.69 0.52 0.07
C CYS A 127 23.13 0.86 -0.33
N LYS A 128 23.80 -0.06 -1.03
CA LYS A 128 25.19 0.14 -1.48
C LYS A 128 25.31 0.60 -2.93
N GLU A 129 24.20 0.60 -3.67
CA GLU A 129 24.16 1.00 -5.07
C GLU A 129 23.99 2.52 -5.17
N PRO A 130 24.98 3.28 -5.66
CA PRO A 130 24.93 4.75 -5.66
C PRO A 130 23.81 5.33 -6.53
N ASP A 131 23.45 4.63 -7.59
CA ASP A 131 22.43 5.05 -8.56
C ASP A 131 21.06 4.42 -8.28
N ALA A 132 20.87 3.80 -7.10
CA ALA A 132 19.58 3.23 -6.72
C ALA A 132 18.53 4.34 -6.58
N PRO A 133 17.36 4.21 -7.23
CA PRO A 133 16.33 5.23 -7.16
C PRO A 133 15.71 5.31 -5.76
N GLU A 134 15.44 6.53 -5.31
CA GLU A 134 14.76 6.83 -4.05
C GLU A 134 13.26 6.54 -4.18
N ILE A 135 12.85 5.32 -3.85
CA ILE A 135 11.48 4.82 -4.07
C ILE A 135 10.81 4.38 -2.75
N ILE A 136 11.60 4.05 -1.72
CA ILE A 136 11.08 3.46 -0.48
C ILE A 136 10.82 4.56 0.56
N TYR A 137 9.58 4.66 1.05
CA TYR A 137 9.28 5.31 2.31
C TYR A 137 9.42 4.31 3.46
N SER A 138 10.35 4.61 4.36
CA SER A 138 10.47 3.93 5.63
C SER A 138 9.47 4.54 6.62
N VAL A 139 8.54 3.73 7.13
CA VAL A 139 7.76 4.10 8.32
C VAL A 139 8.36 3.44 9.55
N LYS A 140 8.21 4.10 10.69
CA LYS A 140 8.51 3.56 12.02
C LYS A 140 7.21 3.64 12.80
N ALA A 141 6.56 2.49 13.05
CA ALA A 141 5.26 2.41 13.73
C ALA A 141 5.31 2.77 15.24
N THR A 142 5.80 3.97 15.55
CA THR A 142 5.83 4.55 16.90
C THR A 142 4.41 4.93 17.34
N ALA A 143 4.19 5.07 18.65
CA ALA A 143 2.89 5.49 19.18
C ALA A 143 2.40 6.83 18.61
N LYS A 144 3.31 7.76 18.29
CA LYS A 144 2.96 9.03 17.65
C LYS A 144 2.50 8.80 16.22
N PHE A 145 3.30 8.11 15.41
CA PHE A 145 2.97 7.82 14.01
C PHE A 145 1.64 7.06 13.89
N ASN A 146 1.44 6.02 14.69
CA ASN A 146 0.21 5.22 14.66
C ASN A 146 -1.03 6.07 15.03
N SER A 147 -0.89 6.98 15.99
CA SER A 147 -1.96 7.91 16.35
C SER A 147 -2.28 8.88 15.22
N GLU A 148 -1.26 9.43 14.55
CA GLU A 148 -1.43 10.36 13.42
C GLU A 148 -2.05 9.64 12.21
N ALA A 149 -1.55 8.46 11.86
CA ALA A 149 -2.08 7.62 10.79
C ALA A 149 -3.56 7.26 11.02
N ALA A 150 -3.94 6.91 12.26
CA ALA A 150 -5.33 6.63 12.62
C ALA A 150 -6.24 7.84 12.42
N VAL A 151 -5.81 9.02 12.89
CA VAL A 151 -6.57 10.27 12.72
C VAL A 151 -6.71 10.64 11.24
N TYR A 152 -5.61 10.56 10.49
CA TYR A 152 -5.59 10.88 9.06
C TYR A 152 -6.45 9.94 8.24
N LEU A 153 -6.45 8.64 8.53
CA LEU A 153 -7.28 7.67 7.81
C LEU A 153 -8.77 7.91 8.12
N ARG A 154 -9.11 8.12 9.40
CA ARG A 154 -10.48 8.46 9.80
C ARG A 154 -10.97 9.71 9.09
N ASP A 155 -10.16 10.77 9.05
CA ASP A 155 -10.55 12.03 8.42
C ASP A 155 -10.67 11.90 6.89
N CYS A 156 -9.82 11.08 6.27
CA CYS A 156 -9.90 10.74 4.84
C CYS A 156 -11.22 10.04 4.50
N ILE A 157 -11.62 9.07 5.33
CA ILE A 157 -12.90 8.35 5.20
C ILE A 157 -14.08 9.32 5.41
N LYS A 158 -14.08 10.10 6.49
CA LYS A 158 -15.17 11.04 6.81
C LYS A 158 -15.39 12.11 5.74
N ARG A 159 -14.33 12.49 5.02
CA ARG A 159 -14.39 13.46 3.92
C ARG A 159 -14.75 12.84 2.56
N GLY A 160 -14.93 11.52 2.50
CA GLY A 160 -15.23 10.81 1.24
C GLY A 160 -14.07 10.80 0.24
N LYS A 161 -12.83 10.98 0.70
CA LYS A 161 -11.63 10.97 -0.15
C LYS A 161 -11.15 9.56 -0.48
N LEU A 162 -11.39 8.61 0.43
CA LEU A 162 -11.01 7.21 0.25
C LEU A 162 -12.11 6.44 -0.48
N ARG A 163 -11.75 5.76 -1.57
CA ARG A 163 -12.61 4.85 -2.32
C ARG A 163 -12.02 3.45 -2.24
N LEU A 164 -12.83 2.49 -1.82
CA LEU A 164 -12.47 1.08 -1.74
C LEU A 164 -12.99 0.33 -2.96
N LEU A 165 -12.46 -0.88 -3.19
CA LEU A 165 -13.06 -1.81 -4.15
C LEU A 165 -14.50 -2.16 -3.71
N ILE A 166 -15.32 -2.55 -4.68
CA ILE A 166 -16.66 -3.08 -4.42
C ILE A 166 -16.58 -4.34 -3.55
N ASN A 167 -17.69 -4.69 -2.88
CA ASN A 167 -17.73 -5.92 -2.09
C ASN A 167 -17.62 -7.17 -2.98
N GLU A 168 -17.30 -8.29 -2.34
CA GLU A 168 -17.05 -9.58 -2.98
C GLU A 168 -18.26 -10.15 -3.74
N VAL A 169 -19.48 -9.82 -3.31
CA VAL A 169 -20.72 -10.27 -3.97
C VAL A 169 -20.88 -9.55 -5.30
N ASP A 170 -20.82 -8.22 -5.28
CA ASP A 170 -20.92 -7.39 -6.49
C ASP A 170 -19.75 -7.66 -7.46
N ALA A 171 -18.56 -7.92 -6.92
CA ALA A 171 -17.39 -8.30 -7.70
C ALA A 171 -17.58 -9.65 -8.40
N THR A 172 -18.07 -10.66 -7.67
CA THR A 172 -18.35 -11.99 -8.22
C THR A 172 -19.40 -11.91 -9.32
N ASP A 173 -20.47 -11.14 -9.11
CA ASP A 173 -21.49 -10.91 -10.14
C ASP A 173 -20.93 -10.20 -11.37
N THR A 174 -19.99 -9.26 -11.18
CA THR A 174 -19.33 -8.52 -12.27
C THR A 174 -18.38 -9.42 -13.07
N LEU A 175 -17.53 -10.18 -12.39
CA LEU A 175 -16.58 -11.12 -12.99
C LEU A 175 -17.31 -12.23 -13.75
N ASN A 176 -18.37 -12.79 -13.18
CA ASN A 176 -19.19 -13.82 -13.82
C ASN A 176 -19.92 -13.35 -15.08
N ARG A 177 -19.97 -12.05 -15.39
CA ARG A 177 -20.47 -11.56 -16.68
C ARG A 177 -19.43 -11.68 -17.81
N SER A 178 -18.16 -11.92 -17.48
CA SER A 178 -17.10 -12.15 -18.47
C SER A 178 -16.98 -13.64 -18.81
N LYS A 179 -17.15 -13.97 -20.08
CA LYS A 179 -16.87 -15.33 -20.57
C LYS A 179 -15.39 -15.68 -20.43
N ALA A 180 -14.48 -14.71 -20.55
CA ALA A 180 -13.07 -14.94 -20.38
C ALA A 180 -12.76 -15.40 -18.95
N TYR A 181 -13.41 -14.79 -17.96
CA TYR A 181 -13.27 -15.18 -16.55
C TYR A 181 -13.86 -16.57 -16.28
N GLN A 182 -15.07 -16.84 -16.79
CA GLN A 182 -15.73 -18.15 -16.60
C GLN A 182 -14.92 -19.33 -17.16
N ASN A 183 -14.09 -19.09 -18.17
CA ASN A 183 -13.26 -20.11 -18.81
C ASN A 183 -11.90 -20.33 -18.13
N LEU A 184 -11.55 -19.52 -17.13
CA LEU A 184 -10.33 -19.72 -16.35
C LEU A 184 -10.46 -20.95 -15.45
N LEU A 185 -9.32 -21.52 -15.05
CA LEU A 185 -9.28 -22.51 -13.99
C LEU A 185 -9.79 -21.91 -12.67
N VAL A 186 -10.31 -22.74 -11.77
CA VAL A 186 -10.89 -22.27 -10.51
C VAL A 186 -9.84 -21.51 -9.68
N GLU A 187 -8.62 -22.00 -9.67
CA GLU A 187 -7.49 -21.39 -8.98
C GLU A 187 -7.18 -19.99 -9.53
N GLU A 188 -7.26 -19.82 -10.85
CA GLU A 188 -7.06 -18.52 -11.50
C GLU A 188 -8.23 -17.58 -11.24
N GLN A 189 -9.47 -18.08 -11.22
CA GLN A 189 -10.65 -17.30 -10.86
C GLN A 189 -10.52 -16.70 -9.46
N VAL A 190 -10.06 -17.50 -8.50
CA VAL A 190 -9.81 -17.06 -7.12
C VAL A 190 -8.82 -15.88 -7.08
N LEU A 191 -7.78 -15.87 -7.92
CA LEU A 191 -6.83 -14.75 -7.98
C LEU A 191 -7.49 -13.43 -8.40
N PHE A 192 -8.49 -13.47 -9.28
CA PHE A 192 -9.25 -12.27 -9.67
C PHE A 192 -10.26 -11.84 -8.61
N GLN A 193 -10.77 -12.77 -7.80
CA GLN A 193 -11.70 -12.46 -6.71
C GLN A 193 -10.99 -11.97 -5.44
N GLU A 194 -9.74 -12.42 -5.22
CA GLU A 194 -8.97 -12.16 -4.01
C GLU A 194 -9.02 -10.68 -3.56
N PRO A 195 -8.78 -9.67 -4.42
CA PRO A 195 -8.74 -8.29 -3.97
C PRO A 195 -10.04 -7.78 -3.33
N PHE A 196 -11.17 -8.32 -3.78
CA PHE A 196 -12.48 -7.96 -3.26
C PHE A 196 -12.75 -8.65 -1.92
N TYR A 197 -12.41 -9.93 -1.78
CA TYR A 197 -12.44 -10.63 -0.49
C TYR A 197 -11.56 -9.94 0.55
N GLN A 198 -10.35 -9.54 0.14
CA GLN A 198 -9.41 -8.84 1.00
C GLN A 198 -9.90 -7.44 1.38
N THR A 199 -10.59 -6.75 0.47
CA THR A 199 -11.22 -5.46 0.77
C THR A 199 -12.35 -5.59 1.79
N THR A 200 -13.21 -6.60 1.67
CA THR A 200 -14.26 -6.86 2.66
C THR A 200 -13.67 -7.25 4.00
N ALA A 201 -12.62 -8.09 4.02
CA ALA A 201 -11.89 -8.40 5.24
C ALA A 201 -11.28 -7.15 5.89
N MET A 202 -10.69 -6.24 5.09
CA MET A 202 -10.17 -4.96 5.57
C MET A 202 -11.25 -4.06 6.19
N ILE A 203 -12.43 -3.97 5.57
CA ILE A 203 -13.57 -3.23 6.12
C ILE A 203 -13.99 -3.83 7.48
N ASN A 204 -14.10 -5.16 7.56
CA ASN A 204 -14.44 -5.85 8.79
C ASN A 204 -13.38 -5.65 9.87
N GLU A 205 -12.08 -5.66 9.53
CA GLU A 205 -11.01 -5.31 10.46
C GLU A 205 -11.24 -3.90 11.00
N MET A 206 -11.38 -2.90 10.14
CA MET A 206 -11.57 -1.50 10.52
C MET A 206 -12.80 -1.27 11.43
N ILE A 207 -13.91 -1.97 11.19
CA ILE A 207 -15.12 -1.88 12.01
C ILE A 207 -14.89 -2.44 13.43
N ASN A 208 -14.07 -3.50 13.55
CA ASN A 208 -13.83 -4.21 14.80
C ASN A 208 -12.63 -3.67 15.59
N LEU A 209 -12.02 -2.56 15.15
CA LEU A 209 -10.93 -1.91 15.90
C LEU A 209 -11.48 -1.20 17.13
N ASP A 210 -10.79 -1.40 18.24
CA ASP A 210 -10.97 -0.61 19.46
C ASP A 210 -9.87 0.45 19.55
N TYR A 211 -10.07 1.46 20.38
CA TYR A 211 -9.05 2.46 20.65
C TYR A 211 -9.00 2.85 22.12
N THR A 212 -7.78 3.09 22.59
CA THR A 212 -7.52 3.71 23.88
C THR A 212 -6.87 5.07 23.65
N GLN A 213 -7.07 5.99 24.60
CA GLN A 213 -6.41 7.29 24.59
C GLN A 213 -5.50 7.41 25.79
N THR A 214 -4.23 7.73 25.55
CA THR A 214 -3.23 7.98 26.60
C THR A 214 -2.37 9.17 26.16
N ASP A 215 -2.24 10.17 27.02
CA ASP A 215 -1.47 11.40 26.74
C ASP A 215 -1.85 12.08 25.42
N GLY A 216 -3.15 12.12 25.12
CA GLY A 216 -3.69 12.70 23.88
C GLY A 216 -3.43 11.88 22.60
N LYS A 217 -2.70 10.76 22.69
CA LYS A 217 -2.46 9.84 21.57
C LYS A 217 -3.50 8.74 21.53
N ILE A 218 -3.91 8.39 20.33
CA ILE A 218 -4.84 7.28 20.07
C ILE A 218 -4.01 6.04 19.80
N LYS A 219 -4.23 4.99 20.58
CA LYS A 219 -3.71 3.65 20.32
C LYS A 219 -4.86 2.79 19.82
N VAL A 220 -4.77 2.40 18.56
CA VAL A 220 -5.71 1.48 17.91
C VAL A 220 -5.28 0.04 18.19
N THR A 221 -6.22 -0.79 18.59
CA THR A 221 -6.00 -2.20 18.94
C THR A 221 -7.06 -3.09 18.31
N GLU A 222 -6.64 -4.26 17.88
CA GLU A 222 -7.53 -5.32 17.43
C GLU A 222 -8.40 -5.86 18.58
N ALA A 223 -9.66 -6.19 18.29
CA ALA A 223 -10.46 -7.02 19.20
C ALA A 223 -9.80 -8.39 19.39
N SER A 224 -10.00 -9.01 20.55
CA SER A 224 -9.39 -10.31 20.86
C SER A 224 -9.71 -11.36 19.78
N GLY A 225 -8.67 -11.94 19.17
CA GLY A 225 -8.82 -12.93 18.10
C GLY A 225 -8.86 -12.37 16.68
N MET A 226 -8.93 -11.04 16.51
CA MET A 226 -8.97 -10.37 15.21
C MET A 226 -7.57 -9.95 14.74
N ARG A 227 -7.48 -9.56 13.46
CA ARG A 227 -6.27 -9.03 12.81
C ARG A 227 -6.42 -7.54 12.53
N LYS A 228 -5.30 -6.87 12.26
CA LYS A 228 -5.25 -5.46 11.84
C LYS A 228 -4.27 -5.19 10.71
N ASP A 229 -3.76 -6.22 10.06
CA ASP A 229 -2.66 -6.08 9.10
C ASP A 229 -3.10 -5.27 7.86
N ARG A 230 -4.36 -5.44 7.42
CA ARG A 230 -4.92 -4.69 6.29
C ARG A 230 -5.15 -3.24 6.68
N TYR A 231 -5.63 -3.00 7.91
CA TYR A 231 -5.75 -1.65 8.47
C TYR A 231 -4.39 -0.93 8.53
N SER A 232 -3.35 -1.59 9.03
CA SER A 232 -2.01 -1.00 9.11
C SER A 232 -1.51 -0.61 7.71
N ALA A 233 -1.57 -1.52 6.74
CA ALA A 233 -1.11 -1.26 5.37
C ALA A 233 -1.82 -0.06 4.72
N ILE A 234 -3.16 0.00 4.79
CA ILE A 234 -3.90 1.14 4.24
C ILE A 234 -3.64 2.44 5.02
N SER A 235 -3.40 2.35 6.34
CA SER A 235 -3.07 3.53 7.16
C SER A 235 -1.71 4.11 6.78
N TYR A 236 -0.73 3.27 6.43
CA TYR A 236 0.61 3.68 5.99
C TYR A 236 0.53 4.39 4.63
N ALA A 237 -0.16 3.79 3.65
CA ALA A 237 -0.40 4.44 2.36
C ALA A 237 -1.10 5.81 2.53
N ASN A 238 -2.14 5.86 3.38
CA ASN A 238 -2.87 7.08 3.64
C ASN A 238 -2.03 8.15 4.35
N HIS A 239 -1.11 7.75 5.23
CA HIS A 239 -0.19 8.67 5.88
C HIS A 239 0.76 9.31 4.86
N ILE A 240 1.43 8.51 4.03
CA ILE A 240 2.33 9.03 2.99
C ILE A 240 1.57 9.89 1.98
N ALA A 241 0.34 9.51 1.60
CA ALA A 241 -0.51 10.37 0.77
C ALA A 241 -0.80 11.74 1.41
N ASN A 242 -0.93 11.83 2.74
CA ASN A 242 -1.05 13.12 3.43
C ASN A 242 0.24 13.94 3.38
N GLU A 243 1.42 13.30 3.45
CA GLU A 243 2.71 13.97 3.33
C GLU A 243 2.88 14.54 1.92
N LEU A 244 2.59 13.74 0.89
CA LEU A 244 2.60 14.21 -0.50
C LEU A 244 1.63 15.39 -0.72
N GLU A 245 0.44 15.38 -0.09
CA GLU A 245 -0.46 16.54 -0.12
C GLU A 245 0.12 17.79 0.54
N ARG A 246 0.92 17.64 1.60
CA ARG A 246 1.58 18.77 2.27
C ARG A 246 2.71 19.32 1.40
N ASP A 247 3.48 18.46 0.76
CA ASP A 247 4.59 18.87 -0.09
C ASP A 247 4.09 19.63 -1.33
N MET A 248 3.00 19.17 -1.95
CA MET A 248 2.33 19.92 -3.03
C MET A 248 1.94 21.34 -2.61
N ARG A 249 1.40 21.52 -1.40
CA ARG A 249 1.01 22.85 -0.89
C ARG A 249 2.21 23.73 -0.61
N ASN A 250 3.26 23.17 -0.02
CA ASN A 250 4.49 23.93 0.26
C ASN A 250 5.13 24.46 -1.03
N ILE A 251 5.16 23.63 -2.09
CA ILE A 251 5.64 24.01 -3.42
C ILE A 251 4.80 25.16 -3.97
N GLU A 252 3.47 25.05 -3.95
CA GLU A 252 2.58 26.11 -4.42
C GLU A 252 2.79 27.42 -3.66
N ASP A 253 2.94 27.37 -2.33
CA ASP A 253 3.18 28.56 -1.50
C ASP A 253 4.52 29.22 -1.87
N GLU A 254 5.59 28.46 -2.09
CA GLU A 254 6.93 28.98 -2.43
C GLU A 254 6.96 29.65 -3.82
N TYR A 255 6.39 29.01 -4.83
CA TYR A 255 6.33 29.56 -6.19
C TYR A 255 5.28 30.68 -6.33
N GLY A 256 4.16 30.56 -5.61
CA GLY A 256 3.14 31.61 -5.52
C GLY A 256 3.73 32.90 -4.97
N PHE A 257 4.48 32.84 -3.87
CA PHE A 257 5.11 34.01 -3.24
C PHE A 257 6.16 34.68 -4.15
N SER A 258 6.93 33.88 -4.88
CA SER A 258 7.96 34.37 -5.82
C SER A 258 7.37 35.15 -7.01
N THR A 259 6.11 34.91 -7.36
CA THR A 259 5.42 35.60 -8.47
C THR A 259 4.89 36.97 -8.06
N PHE A 260 4.76 37.27 -6.77
CA PHE A 260 4.30 38.57 -6.25
C PHE A 260 5.44 39.54 -5.91
N ILE A 261 6.70 39.12 -6.01
CA ILE A 261 7.88 39.92 -5.65
C ILE A 261 8.66 40.44 -6.87
N ASN A 262 8.25 40.09 -8.10
CA ASN A 262 8.85 40.59 -9.35
C ASN A 262 7.95 41.61 -10.06
#